data_AF-A0A1G8VX05-F1
#
_entry.id   AF-A0A1G8VX05-F1
#
_cell.length_a   1.000
_cell.length_b   1.000
_cell.length_c   1.000
_cell.angle_alpha   90.00
_cell.angle_beta   90.00
_cell.angle_gamma   90.00
#
_symmetry.space_group_name_H-M   'P 1'
#
loop_
_entity.id
_entity.type
_entity.pdbx_description
1 polymer ?
#
loop_
_entity_poly.entity_id
_entity_poly.type
_entity_poly.pdbx_seq_one_letter_code
_entity_poly.pdbx_strand_id
1 'polypeptide(L)'
;MKIRKNYNDEVIKLSKAIDIAVRAFDKSDLKDKDWIIQCYKEWQRRLFDRDDFFKKMASLKYDIEHVFTYFQEGAGKEVEYFWKELERQKLDYQREDKLRKILDRGKIRGRIEFEYVTDVIVPAEQEKRITEEEAKQLGKMLYDFEFKKRKKQ
;
A
#
# COMPACT_ATOMS: atom_id res chain seq x y z
N MET A 1 -27.80 -7.25 -2.09
CA MET A 1 -27.53 -7.35 -3.54
C MET A 1 -26.16 -6.72 -3.80
N LYS A 2 -25.12 -7.49 -4.16
CA LYS A 2 -23.77 -6.94 -4.42
C LYS A 2 -23.79 -6.23 -5.78
N ILE A 3 -23.69 -4.91 -5.80
CA ILE A 3 -23.56 -4.13 -7.05
C ILE A 3 -22.26 -4.60 -7.72
N ARG A 4 -22.37 -5.10 -8.96
CA ARG A 4 -21.21 -5.59 -9.72
C ARG A 4 -20.36 -4.37 -10.07
N LYS A 5 -19.13 -4.30 -9.53
CA LYS A 5 -18.18 -3.22 -9.83
C LYS A 5 -18.00 -3.13 -11.36
N ASN A 6 -18.30 -1.97 -11.94
CA ASN A 6 -18.04 -1.67 -13.34
C ASN A 6 -16.64 -1.04 -13.47
N TYR A 7 -15.89 -1.43 -14.50
CA TYR A 7 -14.55 -0.92 -14.78
C TYR A 7 -14.51 0.62 -14.80
N ASN A 8 -15.48 1.26 -15.46
CA ASN A 8 -15.52 2.73 -15.58
C ASN A 8 -15.70 3.42 -14.23
N ASP A 9 -16.56 2.88 -13.35
CA ASP A 9 -16.77 3.45 -12.01
C ASP A 9 -15.50 3.34 -11.16
N GLU A 10 -14.81 2.22 -11.25
CA GLU A 10 -13.55 1.99 -10.51
C GLU A 10 -12.39 2.82 -11.09
N VAL A 11 -12.38 3.10 -12.40
CA VAL A 11 -11.44 4.05 -13.01
C VAL A 11 -11.70 5.47 -12.49
N ILE A 12 -12.96 5.90 -12.39
CA ILE A 12 -13.29 7.22 -11.83
C ILE A 12 -12.83 7.31 -10.37
N LYS A 13 -13.05 6.26 -9.57
CA LYS A 13 -12.57 6.21 -8.19
C LYS A 13 -11.04 6.29 -8.10
N LEU A 14 -10.33 5.50 -8.91
CA LEU A 14 -8.87 5.51 -8.94
C LEU A 14 -8.34 6.87 -9.40
N SER A 15 -8.98 7.49 -10.39
CA SER A 15 -8.65 8.84 -10.85
C SER A 15 -8.74 9.86 -9.72
N LYS A 16 -9.81 9.83 -8.91
CA LYS A 16 -9.93 10.69 -7.72
C LYS A 16 -8.85 10.42 -6.68
N ALA A 17 -8.48 9.14 -6.47
CA ALA A 17 -7.38 8.79 -5.59
C ALA A 17 -6.05 9.37 -6.12
N ILE A 18 -5.81 9.32 -7.42
CA ILE A 18 -4.62 9.94 -8.05
C ILE A 18 -4.61 11.46 -7.85
N ASP A 19 -5.76 12.15 -7.99
CA ASP A 19 -5.84 13.59 -7.71
C ASP A 19 -5.47 13.91 -6.27
N ILE A 20 -5.86 13.06 -5.31
CA ILE A 20 -5.47 13.19 -3.90
C ILE A 20 -3.96 12.97 -3.75
N ALA A 21 -3.40 11.94 -4.39
CA ALA A 21 -1.97 11.66 -4.37
C ALA A 21 -1.14 12.84 -4.91
N VAL A 22 -1.55 13.41 -6.05
CA VAL A 22 -0.89 14.59 -6.63
C VAL A 22 -0.90 15.76 -5.65
N ARG A 23 -2.03 16.03 -5.00
CA ARG A 23 -2.11 17.08 -3.96
C ARG A 23 -1.27 16.76 -2.72
N ALA A 24 -1.14 15.49 -2.36
CA ALA A 24 -0.28 15.06 -1.25
C ALA A 24 1.19 15.36 -1.57
N PHE A 25 1.66 14.97 -2.75
CA PHE A 25 3.04 15.19 -3.17
C PHE A 25 3.37 16.66 -3.39
N ASP A 26 2.44 17.46 -3.93
CA ASP A 26 2.64 18.89 -4.15
C ASP A 26 2.96 19.64 -2.84
N LYS A 27 2.30 19.22 -1.76
CA LYS A 27 2.48 19.72 -0.39
C LYS A 27 3.68 19.11 0.35
N SER A 28 4.36 18.13 -0.24
CA SER A 28 5.48 17.44 0.39
C SER A 28 6.81 18.17 0.17
N ASP A 29 7.78 17.88 1.03
CA ASP A 29 9.17 18.34 0.92
C ASP A 29 10.05 17.32 0.16
N LEU A 30 9.44 16.39 -0.59
CA LEU A 30 10.18 15.41 -1.37
C LEU A 30 11.00 16.09 -2.47
N LYS A 31 12.28 15.74 -2.55
CA LYS A 31 13.23 16.32 -3.51
C LYS A 31 12.76 16.17 -4.96
N ASP A 32 12.18 15.02 -5.30
CA ASP A 32 11.78 14.67 -6.67
C ASP A 32 10.26 14.78 -6.90
N LYS A 33 9.56 15.62 -6.11
CA LYS A 33 8.09 15.68 -6.13
C LYS A 33 7.49 15.97 -7.50
N ASP A 34 8.11 16.82 -8.31
CA ASP A 34 7.57 17.21 -9.62
C ASP A 34 7.57 16.02 -10.59
N TRP A 35 8.65 15.23 -10.57
CA TRP A 35 8.75 14.00 -11.35
C TRP A 35 7.72 12.96 -10.88
N ILE A 36 7.55 12.80 -9.57
CA ILE A 36 6.55 11.88 -8.99
C ILE A 36 5.14 12.31 -9.42
N ILE A 37 4.80 13.60 -9.32
CA ILE A 37 3.51 14.15 -9.75
C ILE A 37 3.28 13.88 -11.24
N GLN A 38 4.30 14.06 -12.08
CA GLN A 38 4.21 13.75 -13.51
C GLN A 38 3.91 12.27 -13.76
N CYS A 39 4.58 11.35 -13.04
CA CYS A 39 4.30 9.92 -13.14
C CYS A 39 2.84 9.59 -12.81
N TYR A 40 2.29 10.15 -11.73
CA TYR A 40 0.90 9.92 -11.33
C TYR A 40 -0.10 10.48 -12.36
N LYS A 41 0.15 11.67 -12.90
CA LYS A 41 -0.68 12.25 -13.98
C LYS A 41 -0.66 11.38 -15.25
N GLU A 42 0.50 10.86 -15.63
CA GLU A 42 0.61 9.93 -16.76
C GLU A 42 -0.15 8.62 -16.50
N TRP A 43 -0.07 8.07 -15.27
CA TRP A 43 -0.86 6.90 -14.91
C TRP A 43 -2.36 7.18 -15.01
N GLN A 44 -2.83 8.33 -14.51
CA GLN A 44 -4.23 8.74 -14.60
C GLN A 44 -4.70 8.84 -16.06
N ARG A 45 -3.92 9.48 -16.93
CA ARG A 45 -4.22 9.60 -18.37
C ARG A 45 -4.37 8.22 -19.02
N ARG A 46 -3.45 7.30 -18.72
CA ARG A 46 -3.47 5.91 -19.23
C ARG A 46 -4.66 5.07 -18.74
N LEU A 47 -5.38 5.49 -17.71
CA LEU A 47 -6.62 4.80 -17.31
C LEU A 47 -7.75 5.04 -18.32
N PHE A 48 -7.80 6.25 -18.91
CA PHE A 48 -8.84 6.66 -19.85
C PHE A 48 -8.47 6.38 -21.30
N ASP A 49 -7.19 6.53 -21.67
CA ASP A 49 -6.68 6.27 -23.03
C ASP A 49 -6.39 4.78 -23.32
N ARG A 50 -6.89 3.88 -22.46
CA ARG A 50 -6.56 2.46 -22.54
C ARG A 50 -7.30 1.78 -23.69
N ASP A 51 -6.58 0.93 -24.43
CA ASP A 51 -7.16 0.02 -25.41
C ASP A 51 -8.21 -0.90 -24.75
N ASP A 52 -9.34 -1.10 -25.43
CA ASP A 52 -10.46 -1.92 -24.95
C ASP A 52 -10.03 -3.33 -24.52
N PHE A 53 -9.00 -3.89 -25.15
CA PHE A 53 -8.44 -5.20 -24.77
C PHE A 53 -7.93 -5.25 -23.32
N PHE A 54 -7.47 -4.11 -22.79
CA PHE A 54 -6.93 -3.97 -21.43
C PHE A 54 -7.91 -3.35 -20.43
N LYS A 55 -9.16 -3.03 -20.83
CA LYS A 55 -10.23 -2.56 -19.94
C LYS A 55 -10.83 -3.71 -19.11
N LYS A 56 -9.97 -4.37 -18.34
CA LYS A 56 -10.29 -5.52 -17.49
C LYS A 56 -10.03 -5.17 -16.04
N MET A 57 -10.86 -5.68 -15.13
CA MET A 57 -10.69 -5.49 -13.68
C MET A 57 -9.33 -6.00 -13.19
N ALA A 58 -8.79 -7.06 -13.80
CA ALA A 58 -7.47 -7.58 -13.47
C ALA A 58 -6.35 -6.58 -13.79
N SER A 59 -6.44 -5.91 -14.95
CA SER A 59 -5.49 -4.86 -15.33
C SER A 59 -5.59 -3.65 -14.39
N LEU A 60 -6.82 -3.22 -14.08
CA LEU A 60 -7.06 -2.12 -13.14
C LEU A 60 -6.50 -2.40 -11.75
N LYS A 61 -6.50 -3.66 -11.30
CA LYS A 61 -5.91 -4.05 -10.02
C LYS A 61 -4.42 -3.72 -9.95
N TYR A 62 -3.66 -3.96 -11.02
CA TYR A 62 -2.25 -3.59 -11.08
C TYR A 62 -2.05 -2.07 -11.04
N ASP A 63 -2.92 -1.31 -11.70
CA ASP A 63 -2.86 0.15 -11.64
C ASP A 63 -3.16 0.69 -10.23
N ILE A 64 -4.14 0.09 -9.54
CA ILE A 64 -4.43 0.39 -8.13
C ILE A 64 -3.21 0.07 -7.28
N GLU A 65 -2.61 -1.11 -7.42
CA GLU A 65 -1.42 -1.50 -6.66
C GLU A 65 -0.29 -0.48 -6.88
N HIS A 66 0.03 -0.12 -8.13
CA HIS A 66 1.07 0.87 -8.43
C HIS A 66 0.82 2.25 -7.81
N VAL A 67 -0.41 2.77 -7.90
CA VAL A 67 -0.79 4.07 -7.32
C VAL A 67 -0.66 4.04 -5.79
N PHE A 68 -0.97 2.91 -5.16
CA PHE A 68 -1.05 2.81 -3.71
C PHE A 68 0.25 2.34 -3.04
N THR A 69 1.20 1.71 -3.74
CA THR A 69 2.43 1.16 -3.14
C THR A 69 3.14 2.17 -2.26
N TYR A 70 3.40 3.39 -2.75
CA TYR A 70 4.06 4.43 -1.95
C TYR A 70 3.27 4.76 -0.68
N PHE A 71 1.95 4.91 -0.77
CA PHE A 71 1.11 5.27 0.39
C PHE A 71 0.87 4.11 1.36
N GLN A 72 0.98 2.87 0.89
CA GLN A 72 0.89 1.68 1.72
C GLN A 72 2.18 1.42 2.50
N GLU A 73 3.33 1.74 1.90
CA GLU A 73 4.65 1.40 2.46
C GLU A 73 5.35 2.59 3.10
N GLY A 74 5.05 3.79 2.63
CA GLY A 74 5.64 5.03 3.11
C GLY A 74 5.05 5.52 4.44
N ALA A 75 5.74 6.52 4.98
CA ALA A 75 5.32 7.31 6.12
C ALA A 75 5.70 8.77 5.86
N GLY A 76 4.96 9.70 6.45
CA GLY A 76 5.16 11.14 6.23
C GLY A 76 3.84 11.90 6.19
N LYS A 77 3.93 13.23 6.17
CA LYS A 77 2.76 14.13 6.21
C LYS A 77 1.90 13.98 4.95
N GLU A 78 2.53 13.75 3.80
CA GLU A 78 1.89 13.48 2.52
C GLU A 78 1.13 12.15 2.54
N VAL A 79 1.70 11.10 3.16
CA VAL A 79 1.02 9.80 3.32
C VAL A 79 -0.20 9.94 4.24
N GLU A 80 -0.05 10.62 5.38
CA GLU A 80 -1.18 10.89 6.28
C GLU A 80 -2.28 11.72 5.61
N TYR A 81 -1.90 12.77 4.89
CA TYR A 81 -2.82 13.61 4.15
C TYR A 81 -3.61 12.78 3.12
N PHE A 82 -2.93 11.93 2.36
CA PHE A 82 -3.55 11.05 1.37
C PHE A 82 -4.65 10.17 1.99
N TRP A 83 -4.32 9.45 3.08
CA TRP A 83 -5.28 8.56 3.73
C TRP A 83 -6.46 9.32 4.37
N LYS A 84 -6.20 10.46 5.03
CA LYS A 84 -7.26 11.32 5.58
C LYS A 84 -8.21 11.84 4.50
N GLU A 85 -7.67 12.23 3.35
CA GLU A 85 -8.47 12.73 2.23
C GLU A 85 -9.27 11.64 1.52
N LEU A 86 -8.72 10.43 1.38
CA LEU A 86 -9.48 9.27 0.88
C LEU A 86 -10.69 8.98 1.75
N GLU A 87 -10.50 8.96 3.07
CA GLU A 87 -11.57 8.76 4.05
C GLU A 87 -12.62 9.88 3.98
N ARG A 88 -12.18 11.14 3.94
CA ARG A 88 -13.06 12.31 3.82
C ARG A 88 -13.93 12.26 2.57
N GLN A 89 -13.39 11.78 1.46
CA GLN A 89 -14.10 11.64 0.18
C GLN A 89 -14.89 10.32 0.06
N LYS A 90 -14.90 9.50 1.12
CA LYS A 90 -15.61 8.21 1.19
C LYS A 90 -15.23 7.27 0.04
N LEU A 91 -13.96 7.27 -0.34
CA LEU A 91 -13.43 6.31 -1.31
C LEU A 91 -13.17 4.97 -0.61
N ASP A 92 -13.53 3.85 -1.25
CA ASP A 92 -13.47 2.50 -0.66
C ASP A 92 -12.07 1.88 -0.63
N TYR A 93 -11.03 2.71 -0.49
CA TYR A 93 -9.63 2.28 -0.35
C TYR A 93 -9.21 2.33 1.12
N GLN A 94 -8.49 1.31 1.57
CA GLN A 94 -8.06 1.19 2.95
C GLN A 94 -6.55 1.03 3.04
N ARG A 95 -5.96 1.64 4.06
CA ARG A 95 -4.57 1.39 4.42
C ARG A 95 -4.48 -0.04 4.94
N GLU A 96 -3.63 -0.84 4.32
CA GLU A 96 -3.44 -2.22 4.75
C GLU A 96 -2.52 -2.26 5.96
N ASP A 97 -3.00 -2.82 7.06
CA ASP A 97 -2.14 -3.18 8.17
C ASP A 97 -1.40 -4.49 7.85
N LYS A 98 -0.30 -4.37 7.10
CA LYS A 98 0.54 -5.50 6.70
C LYS A 98 1.09 -6.25 7.93
N LEU A 99 1.42 -5.54 9.02
CA LEU A 99 1.89 -6.17 10.26
C LEU A 99 0.79 -7.03 10.88
N ARG A 100 -0.42 -6.49 11.04
CA ARG A 100 -1.58 -7.25 11.54
C ARG A 100 -1.87 -8.47 10.67
N LYS A 101 -1.85 -8.34 9.34
CA LYS A 101 -2.03 -9.48 8.42
C LYS A 101 -0.97 -10.58 8.62
N ILE A 102 0.28 -10.23 8.95
CA ILE A 102 1.35 -11.19 9.22
C ILE A 102 1.15 -11.85 10.59
N LEU A 103 0.81 -11.05 11.61
CA LEU A 103 0.49 -11.50 12.96
C LEU A 103 -0.66 -12.51 12.97
N ASP A 104 -1.81 -12.13 12.41
CA ASP A 104 -3.03 -12.96 12.36
C ASP A 104 -2.77 -14.30 11.66
N ARG A 105 -1.86 -14.29 10.68
CA ARG A 105 -1.47 -15.48 9.92
C ARG A 105 -0.43 -16.34 10.64
N GLY A 106 0.33 -15.78 11.57
CA GLY A 106 1.31 -16.51 12.37
C GLY A 106 2.57 -16.98 11.64
N LYS A 107 2.86 -16.48 10.42
CA LYS A 107 4.08 -16.85 9.68
C LYS A 107 4.50 -15.83 8.61
N ILE A 108 5.81 -15.70 8.43
CA ILE A 108 6.46 -15.00 7.31
C ILE A 108 6.55 -15.95 6.10
N ARG A 109 6.06 -15.50 4.94
CA ARG A 109 5.95 -16.32 3.72
C ARG A 109 7.19 -16.25 2.82
N GLY A 110 7.95 -15.17 2.90
CA GLY A 110 9.04 -14.94 1.97
C GLY A 110 9.95 -13.79 2.39
N ARG A 111 10.95 -13.53 1.55
CA ARG A 111 12.00 -12.56 1.85
C ARG A 111 11.47 -11.13 1.99
N ILE A 112 10.50 -10.73 1.16
CA ILE A 112 9.91 -9.38 1.19
C ILE A 112 9.24 -9.12 2.56
N GLU A 113 8.41 -10.05 3.03
CA GLU A 113 7.77 -9.91 4.35
C GLU A 113 8.79 -9.98 5.49
N PHE A 114 9.85 -10.78 5.35
CA PHE A 114 10.94 -10.84 6.32
C PHE A 114 11.63 -9.48 6.48
N GLU A 115 12.01 -8.85 5.36
CA GLU A 115 12.65 -7.53 5.33
C GLU A 115 11.70 -6.47 5.90
N TYR A 116 10.46 -6.44 5.43
CA TYR A 116 9.43 -5.54 5.95
C TYR A 116 9.28 -5.64 7.48
N VAL A 117 9.06 -6.85 8.02
CA VAL A 117 8.87 -7.04 9.48
C VAL A 117 10.12 -6.60 10.24
N THR A 118 11.33 -6.91 9.73
CA THR A 118 12.59 -6.49 10.35
C THR A 118 12.68 -4.98 10.46
N ASP A 119 12.30 -4.26 9.41
CA ASP A 119 12.40 -2.80 9.35
C ASP A 119 11.33 -2.10 10.21
N VAL A 120 10.14 -2.69 10.34
CA VAL A 120 8.98 -2.01 10.93
C VAL A 120 8.60 -2.45 12.34
N ILE A 121 9.13 -3.57 12.85
CA ILE A 121 8.72 -4.13 14.15
C ILE A 121 9.00 -3.16 15.32
N VAL A 122 10.22 -2.63 15.41
CA VAL A 122 10.62 -1.72 16.51
C VAL A 122 9.86 -0.38 16.43
N PRO A 123 9.79 0.30 15.26
CA PRO A 123 8.98 1.51 15.15
C PRO A 123 7.50 1.29 15.47
N ALA A 124 6.92 0.17 15.01
CA ALA A 124 5.51 -0.13 15.26
C ALA A 124 5.20 -0.32 16.75
N GLU A 125 6.10 -0.91 17.51
CA GLU A 125 5.96 -1.06 18.97
C GLU A 125 6.08 0.30 19.68
N GLN A 126 7.07 1.11 19.31
CA GLN A 126 7.26 2.46 19.89
C GLN A 126 6.05 3.38 19.63
N GLU A 127 5.47 3.28 18.43
CA GLU A 127 4.25 3.98 18.03
C GLU A 127 2.96 3.36 18.60
N LYS A 128 3.07 2.28 19.39
CA LYS A 128 1.94 1.51 19.95
C LYS A 128 0.96 0.99 18.89
N ARG A 129 1.42 0.79 17.66
CA ARG A 129 0.66 0.12 16.58
C ARG A 129 0.58 -1.39 16.80
N ILE A 130 1.57 -1.95 17.51
CA ILE A 130 1.58 -3.31 18.02
C ILE A 130 1.93 -3.30 19.52
N THR A 131 1.51 -4.32 20.23
CA THR A 131 1.85 -4.56 21.64
C THR A 131 3.23 -5.23 21.76
N GLU A 132 3.83 -5.19 22.95
CA GLU A 132 5.08 -5.91 23.26
C GLU A 132 4.95 -7.42 22.98
N GLU A 133 3.78 -8.00 23.26
CA GLU A 133 3.52 -9.42 23.01
C GLU A 133 3.46 -9.74 21.51
N GLU A 134 2.81 -8.87 20.73
CA GLU A 134 2.79 -8.98 19.26
C GLU A 134 4.19 -8.79 18.66
N ALA A 135 5.01 -7.88 19.21
CA ALA A 135 6.40 -7.73 18.82
C ALA A 135 7.20 -9.02 19.10
N LYS A 136 7.04 -9.63 20.28
CA LYS A 136 7.67 -10.94 20.59
C LYS A 136 7.24 -12.03 19.61
N GLN A 137 5.96 -12.08 19.25
CA GLN A 137 5.45 -13.03 18.26
C GLN A 137 6.11 -12.83 16.88
N LEU A 138 6.23 -11.60 16.40
CA LEU A 138 6.91 -11.28 15.15
C LEU A 138 8.40 -11.63 15.21
N GLY A 139 9.09 -11.37 16.33
CA GLY A 139 10.48 -11.78 16.56
C GLY A 139 10.66 -13.30 16.45
N LYS A 140 9.74 -14.08 17.02
CA LYS A 140 9.73 -15.54 16.87
C LYS A 140 9.53 -15.97 15.41
N MET A 141 8.63 -15.31 14.67
CA MET A 141 8.40 -15.62 13.26
C MET A 141 9.64 -15.33 12.39
N LEU A 142 10.37 -14.24 12.69
CA LEU A 142 11.65 -13.92 12.03
C LEU A 142 12.67 -15.04 12.26
N TYR A 143 12.84 -15.47 13.52
CA TYR A 143 13.72 -16.56 13.89
C TYR A 143 13.36 -17.87 13.17
N ASP A 144 12.08 -18.25 13.18
CA ASP A 144 11.59 -19.48 12.53
C ASP A 144 11.84 -19.48 11.02
N PHE A 145 11.73 -18.30 10.38
CA PHE A 145 11.99 -18.15 8.95
C PHE A 145 13.48 -18.34 8.62
N GLU A 146 14.38 -17.71 9.38
CA GLU A 146 15.83 -17.88 9.20
C GLU A 146 16.27 -19.32 9.46
N PHE A 147 15.78 -19.92 10.54
CA PHE A 147 16.16 -21.28 10.93
C PHE A 147 15.72 -22.32 9.90
N LYS A 148 14.52 -22.17 9.33
CA LYS A 148 14.05 -23.02 8.22
C LYS A 148 14.89 -22.90 6.96
N LYS A 149 15.47 -21.73 6.67
CA LYS A 149 16.40 -21.56 5.55
C LYS A 149 17.70 -22.32 5.79
N ARG A 150 18.26 -22.24 7.01
CA ARG A 150 19.52 -22.93 7.36
C ARG A 150 19.41 -24.45 7.31
N LYS A 151 18.24 -25.03 7.60
CA LYS A 151 17.99 -26.48 7.48
C LYS A 151 17.82 -27.00 6.05
N LYS A 152 17.64 -26.11 5.07
CA LYS A 152 17.45 -26.46 3.66
C LYS A 152 18.71 -26.26 2.80
N GLN A 153 19.76 -25.70 3.39
CA GLN A 153 21.12 -25.66 2.83
C GLN A 153 21.90 -26.86 3.33
#